data_AF-A0A7X7QGU8-F1
#
_entry.id   AF-A0A7X7QGU8-F1
#
_cell.length_a   1.000
_cell.length_b   1.000
_cell.length_c   1.000
_cell.angle_alpha   90.00
_cell.angle_beta   90.00
_cell.angle_gamma   90.00
#
_symmetry.space_group_name_H-M   'P 1'
#
loop_
_entity.id
_entity.type
_entity.pdbx_description
1 polymer ?
#
loop_
_entity_poly.entity_id
_entity_poly.type
_entity_poly.pdbx_seq_one_letter_code
_entity_poly.pdbx_strand_id
1 'polypeptide(L)'
;MNGHDLGIVLHYAYNGWGNLIEEWQAHDSAVDMQTTPSVQYAYEDGASGSVAKYVRLSQVTYPNGREVHYDYAAGVEDVMSRLSNVGDGANTHASYKYLGAGRIVVEDYEDVEVKLSYLDGSGNVTGLDRFGRILDQIWTDYGANPDEILDHYSYTYDRAGNRTARLNNLNHDLDETYNYDSLDRLSAWYLDDILQKSWA
;
A
#
# COMPACT_ATOMS: atom_id res chain seq x y z
N MET A 1 13.72 13.21 44.55
CA MET A 1 12.99 13.78 43.40
C MET A 1 12.50 12.60 42.59
N ASN A 2 11.19 12.54 42.39
CA ASN A 2 10.47 11.33 41.98
C ASN A 2 10.92 10.86 40.59
N GLY A 3 11.45 9.65 40.52
CA GLY A 3 11.59 8.90 39.28
C GLY A 3 10.19 8.60 38.77
N HIS A 4 9.67 9.48 37.92
CA HIS A 4 8.54 9.14 37.08
C HIS A 4 9.03 8.05 36.14
N ASP A 5 8.29 6.94 36.13
CA ASP A 5 8.36 5.88 35.14
C ASP A 5 8.19 6.56 33.77
N LEU A 6 9.30 6.89 33.12
CA LEU A 6 9.27 7.44 31.78
C LEU A 6 8.90 6.24 30.93
N GLY A 7 7.64 6.14 30.49
CA GLY A 7 7.24 5.10 29.56
C GLY A 7 8.00 5.22 28.22
N ILE A 8 7.36 4.89 27.12
CA ILE A 8 7.99 5.11 25.81
C ILE A 8 8.14 6.62 25.58
N VAL A 9 9.38 7.09 25.36
CA VAL A 9 9.70 8.47 25.02
C VAL A 9 10.15 8.52 23.56
N LEU A 10 9.54 9.43 22.79
CA LEU A 10 9.79 9.63 21.36
C LEU A 10 10.40 11.01 21.12
N HIS A 11 11.33 11.09 20.18
CA HIS A 11 11.88 12.35 19.66
C HIS A 11 11.86 12.33 18.14
N TYR A 12 11.56 13.47 17.52
CA TYR A 12 11.47 13.61 16.06
C TYR A 12 12.30 14.81 15.61
N ALA A 13 13.10 14.63 14.56
CA ALA A 13 13.79 15.71 13.86
C ALA A 13 13.20 15.90 12.47
N TYR A 14 13.09 17.15 12.03
CA TYR A 14 12.49 17.51 10.75
C TYR A 14 13.46 18.35 9.90
N ASN A 15 13.41 18.19 8.57
CA ASN A 15 14.14 19.05 7.65
C ASN A 15 13.46 20.43 7.48
N GLY A 16 14.07 21.30 6.68
CA GLY A 16 13.53 22.64 6.37
C GLY A 16 12.18 22.64 5.63
N TRP A 17 11.75 21.50 5.10
CA TRP A 17 10.44 21.29 4.47
C TRP A 17 9.38 20.74 5.44
N GLY A 18 9.77 20.44 6.68
CA GLY A 18 8.88 19.85 7.68
C GLY A 18 8.71 18.33 7.55
N ASN A 19 9.53 17.65 6.74
CA ASN A 19 9.52 16.19 6.68
C ASN A 19 10.32 15.60 7.84
N LEU A 20 9.81 14.51 8.41
CA LEU A 20 10.54 13.71 9.41
C LEU A 20 11.80 13.15 8.77
N ILE A 21 12.97 13.45 9.34
CA ILE A 21 14.28 12.96 8.88
C ILE A 21 14.94 11.98 9.86
N GLU A 22 14.53 12.00 11.12
CA GLU A 22 15.06 11.08 12.12
C GLU A 22 14.10 10.94 13.29
N GLU A 23 13.85 9.71 13.73
CA GLU A 23 13.06 9.41 14.92
C GLU A 23 13.85 8.54 15.89
N TRP A 24 13.72 8.83 17.18
CA TRP A 24 14.33 8.07 18.26
C TRP A 24 13.26 7.55 19.20
N GLN A 25 13.46 6.34 19.70
CA GLN A 25 12.62 5.72 20.71
C GLN A 25 13.46 5.20 21.87
N ALA A 26 13.20 5.72 23.06
CA ALA A 26 13.76 5.22 24.30
C ALA A 26 12.67 4.55 25.14
N HIS A 27 13.02 3.42 25.75
CA HIS A 27 12.20 2.77 26.77
C HIS A 27 12.79 3.11 28.14
N ASP A 28 11.95 3.51 29.08
CA ASP A 28 12.31 3.68 30.50
C ASP A 28 13.36 4.78 30.76
N SER A 29 13.57 5.65 29.79
CA SER A 29 14.58 6.71 29.81
C SER A 29 14.24 7.84 28.84
N ALA A 30 14.89 8.99 29.03
CA ALA A 30 14.82 10.07 28.05
C ALA A 30 15.67 9.73 26.81
N VAL A 31 15.26 10.22 25.65
CA VAL A 31 16.06 10.12 24.42
C VAL A 31 17.36 10.90 24.56
N ASP A 32 18.47 10.24 24.25
CA ASP A 32 19.76 10.86 23.93
C ASP A 32 20.00 10.74 22.42
N MET A 33 19.95 11.86 21.71
CA MET A 33 20.10 11.91 20.24
C MET A 33 21.46 11.43 19.73
N GLN A 34 22.47 11.25 20.59
CA GLN A 34 23.77 10.70 20.20
C GLN A 34 23.87 9.18 20.34
N THR A 35 23.09 8.57 21.23
CA THR A 35 23.27 7.17 21.63
C THR A 35 22.02 6.32 21.51
N THR A 36 20.84 6.95 21.50
CA THR A 36 19.57 6.26 21.30
C THR A 36 19.50 5.79 19.84
N PRO A 37 19.16 4.52 19.59
CA PRO A 37 18.92 4.03 18.23
C PRO A 37 17.85 4.87 17.52
N SER A 38 18.06 5.17 16.24
CA SER A 38 17.13 5.95 15.42
C SER A 38 16.79 5.27 14.11
N VAL A 39 15.64 5.64 13.56
CA VAL A 39 15.31 5.42 12.15
C VAL A 39 15.50 6.74 11.43
N GLN A 40 16.21 6.72 10.30
CA GLN A 40 16.53 7.90 9.50
C GLN A 40 15.79 7.86 8.17
N TYR A 41 15.40 9.03 7.68
CA TYR A 41 14.61 9.19 6.46
C TYR A 41 15.30 10.18 5.53
N ALA A 42 15.77 9.71 4.37
CA ALA A 42 16.36 10.55 3.34
C ALA A 42 15.31 10.94 2.30
N TYR A 43 15.40 12.18 1.82
CA TYR A 43 14.51 12.70 0.78
C TYR A 43 15.33 13.28 -0.36
N GLU A 44 14.90 13.00 -1.59
CA GLU A 44 15.39 13.64 -2.80
C GLU A 44 14.47 14.80 -3.17
N ASP A 45 15.06 15.89 -3.65
CA ASP A 45 14.32 17.08 -4.09
C ASP A 45 14.42 17.38 -5.60
N GLY A 46 15.27 16.63 -6.30
CA GLY A 46 15.51 16.78 -7.73
C GLY A 46 16.03 18.18 -8.11
N ALA A 47 16.65 18.89 -7.16
CA ALA A 47 16.95 20.30 -7.32
C ALA A 47 17.90 20.57 -8.50
N SER A 48 17.57 21.60 -9.27
CA SER A 48 18.43 22.15 -10.31
C SER A 48 18.50 23.66 -10.15
N GLY A 49 19.71 24.19 -9.95
CA GLY A 49 19.91 25.64 -9.75
C GLY A 49 19.15 26.19 -8.53
N SER A 50 19.15 25.47 -7.41
CA SER A 50 18.46 25.82 -6.15
C SER A 50 16.93 25.78 -6.21
N VAL A 51 16.33 25.26 -7.28
CA VAL A 51 14.89 25.03 -7.40
C VAL A 51 14.61 23.55 -7.27
N ALA A 52 13.96 23.14 -6.18
CA ALA A 52 13.46 21.78 -5.98
C ALA A 52 12.32 21.49 -6.98
N LYS A 53 12.31 20.28 -7.55
CA LYS A 53 11.28 19.81 -8.48
C LYS A 53 10.21 18.98 -7.78
N TYR A 54 10.62 18.28 -6.72
CA TYR A 54 9.77 17.44 -5.90
C TYR A 54 10.35 17.38 -4.49
N VAL A 55 9.70 16.65 -3.59
CA VAL A 55 10.28 16.22 -2.31
C VAL A 55 9.75 14.82 -2.06
N ARG A 56 10.60 13.80 -2.14
CA ARG A 56 10.19 12.38 -2.11
C ARG A 56 11.11 11.59 -1.21
N LEU A 57 10.53 10.67 -0.42
CA LEU A 57 11.31 9.71 0.35
C LEU A 57 12.10 8.84 -0.61
N SER A 58 13.41 8.74 -0.41
CA SER A 58 14.32 7.93 -1.21
C SER A 58 14.92 6.77 -0.41
N GLN A 59 15.03 6.91 0.90
CA GLN A 59 15.66 5.90 1.75
C GLN A 59 15.14 5.95 3.18
N VAL A 60 15.02 4.77 3.81
CA VAL A 60 14.85 4.60 5.25
C VAL A 60 16.02 3.78 5.78
N THR A 61 16.75 4.31 6.75
CA THR A 61 17.86 3.61 7.40
C THR A 61 17.45 3.23 8.82
N TYR A 62 17.44 1.92 9.10
CA TYR A 62 17.10 1.36 10.40
C TYR A 62 18.30 1.37 11.35
N PRO A 63 18.08 1.30 12.68
CA PRO A 63 19.18 1.36 13.64
C PRO A 63 20.18 0.20 13.55
N ASN A 64 19.78 -0.92 12.95
CA ASN A 64 20.67 -2.05 12.67
C ASN A 64 21.52 -1.86 11.40
N GLY A 65 21.42 -0.71 10.74
CA GLY A 65 22.12 -0.39 9.49
C GLY A 65 21.42 -0.90 8.22
N ARG A 66 20.23 -1.51 8.31
CA ARG A 66 19.45 -1.88 7.12
C ARG A 66 18.97 -0.62 6.41
N GLU A 67 19.18 -0.58 5.10
CA GLU A 67 18.77 0.52 4.24
C GLU A 67 17.67 0.03 3.28
N VAL A 68 16.48 0.62 3.36
CA VAL A 68 15.37 0.37 2.45
C VAL A 68 15.25 1.56 1.49
N HIS A 69 15.37 1.30 0.20
CA HIS A 69 15.33 2.28 -0.87
C HIS A 69 13.93 2.38 -1.49
N TYR A 70 13.58 3.59 -1.91
CA TYR A 70 12.33 3.95 -2.57
C TYR A 70 12.67 4.58 -3.92
N ASP A 71 12.58 3.78 -4.97
CA ASP A 71 13.07 4.17 -6.29
C ASP A 71 11.96 4.72 -7.19
N TYR A 72 12.30 5.73 -8.00
CA TYR A 72 11.42 6.35 -8.98
C TYR A 72 12.11 6.30 -10.34
N ALA A 73 11.74 5.32 -11.16
CA ALA A 73 12.40 5.03 -12.43
C ALA A 73 12.29 6.21 -13.41
N ALA A 74 13.36 6.42 -14.19
CA ALA A 74 13.40 7.48 -15.19
C ALA A 74 12.20 7.39 -16.17
N GLY A 75 11.65 8.54 -16.53
CA GLY A 75 10.49 8.63 -17.42
C GLY A 75 9.23 9.03 -16.66
N VAL A 76 8.10 8.36 -16.94
CA VAL A 76 6.79 8.74 -16.38
C VAL A 76 6.75 8.60 -14.86
N GLU A 77 7.41 7.57 -14.32
CA GLU A 77 7.41 7.32 -12.87
C GLU A 77 8.13 8.44 -12.12
N ASP A 78 9.32 8.83 -12.55
CA ASP A 78 10.02 10.02 -12.03
C ASP A 78 9.22 11.31 -12.25
N VAL A 79 8.67 11.56 -13.44
CA VAL A 79 7.93 12.82 -13.69
C VAL A 79 6.69 12.95 -12.80
N MET A 80 6.01 11.84 -12.50
CA MET A 80 4.78 11.82 -11.70
C MET A 80 4.97 11.48 -10.23
N SER A 81 6.21 11.31 -9.75
CA SER A 81 6.49 10.89 -8.37
C SER A 81 5.89 9.53 -8.01
N ARG A 82 5.88 8.58 -8.94
CA ARG A 82 5.35 7.24 -8.72
C ARG A 82 6.46 6.29 -8.31
N LEU A 83 6.24 5.63 -7.18
CA LEU A 83 7.17 4.66 -6.61
C LEU A 83 7.28 3.46 -7.54
N SER A 84 8.43 3.25 -8.14
CA SER A 84 8.65 2.15 -9.07
C SER A 84 8.91 0.85 -8.32
N ASN A 85 9.75 0.91 -7.29
CA ASN A 85 10.06 -0.24 -6.46
C ASN A 85 10.49 0.17 -5.04
N VAL A 86 10.46 -0.81 -4.14
CA VAL A 86 11.03 -0.75 -2.79
C VAL A 86 11.98 -1.93 -2.61
N GLY A 87 13.17 -1.70 -2.04
CA GLY A 87 14.20 -2.73 -1.99
C GLY A 87 15.39 -2.42 -1.08
N ASP A 88 16.15 -3.45 -0.70
CA ASP A 88 17.42 -3.31 0.00
C ASP A 88 18.57 -3.21 -1.04
N GLY A 89 18.72 -2.01 -1.62
CA GLY A 89 19.75 -1.69 -2.61
C GLY A 89 19.44 -2.24 -3.99
N ALA A 90 20.19 -3.25 -4.45
CA ALA A 90 19.96 -3.89 -5.76
C ALA A 90 18.86 -4.98 -5.71
N ASN A 91 18.37 -5.34 -4.52
CA ASN A 91 17.32 -6.34 -4.35
C ASN A 91 15.97 -5.65 -4.29
N THR A 92 15.11 -5.91 -5.25
CA THR A 92 13.71 -5.45 -5.23
C THR A 92 12.88 -6.36 -4.34
N HIS A 93 12.15 -5.78 -3.40
CA HIS A 93 11.16 -6.49 -2.58
C HIS A 93 9.75 -6.34 -3.14
N ALA A 94 9.44 -5.15 -3.63
CA ALA A 94 8.15 -4.86 -4.24
C ALA A 94 8.30 -3.92 -5.43
N SER A 95 7.51 -4.12 -6.50
CA SER A 95 7.43 -3.21 -7.64
C SER A 95 5.99 -2.91 -8.04
N TYR A 96 5.79 -1.77 -8.70
CA TYR A 96 4.46 -1.23 -8.97
C TYR A 96 4.29 -0.80 -10.43
N LYS A 97 3.10 -1.04 -10.99
CA LYS A 97 2.67 -0.46 -12.27
C LYS A 97 1.44 0.40 -12.07
N TYR A 98 1.30 1.45 -12.87
CA TYR A 98 0.27 2.47 -12.69
C TYR A 98 -0.58 2.72 -13.94
N LEU A 99 -1.88 2.93 -13.73
CA LEU A 99 -2.80 3.56 -14.66
C LEU A 99 -2.94 5.04 -14.33
N GLY A 100 -2.59 5.90 -15.30
CA GLY A 100 -2.64 7.36 -15.10
C GLY A 100 -1.85 7.78 -13.87
N ALA A 101 -2.19 8.92 -13.26
CA ALA A 101 -1.32 9.61 -12.29
C ALA A 101 -0.92 8.81 -11.03
N GLY A 102 -1.68 7.81 -10.60
CA GLY A 102 -1.35 7.07 -9.38
C GLY A 102 -2.22 5.85 -9.04
N ARG A 103 -3.07 5.37 -9.95
CA ARG A 103 -3.82 4.12 -9.69
C ARG A 103 -2.88 2.94 -9.92
N ILE A 104 -2.49 2.24 -8.87
CA ILE A 104 -1.74 0.98 -8.98
C ILE A 104 -2.62 -0.05 -9.70
N VAL A 105 -2.06 -0.68 -10.74
CA VAL A 105 -2.70 -1.77 -11.50
C VAL A 105 -1.95 -3.10 -11.38
N VAL A 106 -0.71 -3.06 -10.90
CA VAL A 106 0.05 -4.24 -10.48
C VAL A 106 0.84 -3.87 -9.23
N GLU A 107 0.76 -4.72 -8.22
CA GLU A 107 1.64 -4.75 -7.05
C GLU A 107 2.31 -6.11 -7.04
N ASP A 108 3.64 -6.13 -7.14
CA ASP A 108 4.44 -7.33 -7.31
C ASP A 108 5.39 -7.47 -6.12
N TYR A 109 5.17 -8.45 -5.25
CA TYR A 109 6.07 -8.76 -4.13
C TYR A 109 7.10 -9.79 -4.59
N GLU A 110 8.20 -9.28 -5.15
CA GLU A 110 9.23 -10.07 -5.82
C GLU A 110 9.95 -11.05 -4.87
N ASP A 111 10.09 -10.71 -3.58
CA ASP A 111 10.75 -11.58 -2.58
C ASP A 111 10.04 -12.92 -2.37
N VAL A 112 8.71 -12.91 -2.45
CA VAL A 112 7.86 -14.07 -2.20
C VAL A 112 7.17 -14.56 -3.46
N GLU A 113 7.48 -13.94 -4.60
CA GLU A 113 6.94 -14.26 -5.92
C GLU A 113 5.39 -14.23 -5.94
N VAL A 114 4.80 -13.24 -5.26
CA VAL A 114 3.33 -13.06 -5.19
C VAL A 114 2.94 -11.70 -5.73
N LYS A 115 1.96 -11.64 -6.63
CA LYS A 115 1.48 -10.37 -7.19
C LYS A 115 -0.03 -10.24 -7.21
N LEU A 116 -0.48 -9.01 -7.05
CA LEU A 116 -1.82 -8.56 -7.39
C LEU A 116 -1.80 -7.93 -8.78
N SER A 117 -2.71 -8.35 -9.67
CA SER A 117 -2.84 -7.77 -11.01
C SER A 117 -4.29 -7.45 -11.35
N TYR A 118 -4.53 -6.24 -11.84
CA TYR A 118 -5.78 -5.84 -12.50
C TYR A 118 -5.69 -5.89 -14.04
N LEU A 119 -4.61 -6.49 -14.55
CA LEU A 119 -4.34 -6.62 -15.98
C LEU A 119 -4.75 -8.00 -16.50
N ASP A 120 -5.25 -8.06 -17.73
CA ASP A 120 -5.38 -9.30 -18.48
C ASP A 120 -4.02 -9.80 -19.02
N GLY A 121 -4.01 -10.99 -19.63
CA GLY A 121 -2.79 -11.57 -20.23
C GLY A 121 -2.18 -10.78 -21.40
N SER A 122 -2.88 -9.75 -21.91
CA SER A 122 -2.37 -8.81 -22.92
C SER A 122 -1.91 -7.48 -22.32
N GLY A 123 -2.02 -7.30 -21.00
CA GLY A 123 -1.66 -6.07 -20.31
C GLY A 123 -2.76 -4.99 -20.30
N ASN A 124 -3.99 -5.29 -20.73
CA ASN A 124 -5.10 -4.35 -20.64
C ASN A 124 -5.67 -4.33 -19.22
N VAL A 125 -6.11 -3.16 -18.75
CA VAL A 125 -6.76 -3.03 -17.45
C VAL A 125 -8.20 -3.53 -17.52
N THR A 126 -8.44 -4.75 -17.04
CA THR A 126 -9.77 -5.40 -17.03
C THR A 126 -10.32 -5.60 -15.63
N GLY A 127 -9.45 -5.62 -14.61
CA GLY A 127 -9.84 -5.77 -13.20
C GLY A 127 -10.47 -4.50 -12.61
N LEU A 128 -10.57 -3.41 -13.37
CA LEU A 128 -11.23 -2.17 -12.97
C LEU A 128 -12.37 -1.81 -13.94
N ASP A 129 -13.43 -1.21 -13.43
CA ASP A 129 -14.47 -0.60 -14.26
C ASP A 129 -14.08 0.80 -14.76
N ARG A 130 -14.97 1.41 -15.56
CA ARG A 130 -14.75 2.76 -16.14
C ARG A 130 -14.65 3.90 -15.12
N PHE A 131 -15.05 3.66 -13.87
CA PHE A 131 -14.96 4.60 -12.76
C PHE A 131 -13.76 4.28 -11.85
N GLY A 132 -12.96 3.27 -12.21
CA GLY A 132 -11.81 2.80 -11.46
C GLY A 132 -12.17 1.90 -10.29
N ARG A 133 -13.42 1.49 -10.09
CA ARG A 133 -13.79 0.55 -9.04
C ARG A 133 -13.29 -0.85 -9.42
N ILE A 134 -12.89 -1.64 -8.44
CA ILE A 134 -12.36 -2.99 -8.67
C ILE A 134 -13.51 -3.88 -9.12
N LEU A 135 -13.38 -4.55 -10.26
CA LEU A 135 -14.29 -5.62 -10.70
C LEU A 135 -13.74 -7.00 -10.39
N ASP A 136 -12.42 -7.15 -10.47
CA ASP A 136 -11.74 -8.44 -10.38
C ASP A 136 -10.37 -8.24 -9.74
N GLN A 137 -10.10 -8.97 -8.66
CA GLN A 137 -8.90 -8.87 -7.85
C GLN A 137 -8.28 -10.26 -7.73
N ILE A 138 -7.13 -10.46 -8.36
CA ILE A 138 -6.44 -11.75 -8.43
C ILE A 138 -5.07 -11.63 -7.78
N TRP A 139 -4.83 -12.45 -6.76
CA TRP A 139 -3.50 -12.70 -6.20
C TRP A 139 -2.94 -14.00 -6.79
N THR A 140 -1.78 -13.90 -7.41
CA THR A 140 -1.09 -15.04 -8.04
C THR A 140 0.24 -15.26 -7.35
N ASP A 141 0.49 -16.49 -6.89
CA ASP A 141 1.85 -16.97 -6.65
C ASP A 141 2.42 -17.36 -8.01
N TYR A 142 3.48 -16.68 -8.43
CA TYR A 142 4.12 -16.93 -9.71
C TYR A 142 5.47 -17.65 -9.58
N GLY A 143 5.81 -18.11 -8.37
CA GLY A 143 7.07 -18.78 -8.07
C GLY A 143 7.12 -20.20 -8.62
N ALA A 144 6.94 -21.19 -7.74
CA ALA A 144 7.02 -22.60 -8.14
C ALA A 144 5.93 -23.02 -9.14
N ASN A 145 4.76 -22.36 -9.10
CA ASN A 145 3.65 -22.62 -9.99
C ASN A 145 3.10 -21.31 -10.57
N PRO A 146 3.52 -20.89 -11.78
CA PRO A 146 3.27 -19.55 -12.31
C PRO A 146 1.78 -19.17 -12.50
N ASP A 147 0.88 -20.15 -12.46
CA ASP A 147 -0.55 -19.98 -12.63
C ASP A 147 -1.34 -20.22 -11.32
N GLU A 148 -0.68 -20.34 -10.17
CA GLU A 148 -1.34 -20.56 -8.89
C GLU A 148 -2.05 -19.30 -8.41
N ILE A 149 -3.37 -19.35 -8.37
CA ILE A 149 -4.19 -18.29 -7.82
C ILE A 149 -4.35 -18.54 -6.31
N LEU A 150 -3.78 -17.65 -5.50
CA LEU A 150 -3.87 -17.68 -4.04
C LEU A 150 -5.21 -17.18 -3.53
N ASP A 151 -5.74 -16.14 -4.17
CA ASP A 151 -7.02 -15.52 -3.82
C ASP A 151 -7.63 -14.82 -5.04
N HIS A 152 -8.95 -14.90 -5.17
CA HIS A 152 -9.66 -14.31 -6.31
C HIS A 152 -11.01 -13.77 -5.87
N TYR A 153 -11.11 -12.44 -5.72
CA TYR A 153 -12.38 -11.77 -5.46
C TYR A 153 -12.89 -11.04 -6.69
N SER A 154 -14.16 -11.24 -7.02
CA SER A 154 -14.90 -10.40 -7.95
C SER A 154 -15.89 -9.50 -7.22
N TYR A 155 -16.18 -8.35 -7.81
CA TYR A 155 -17.01 -7.32 -7.19
C TYR A 155 -18.06 -6.83 -8.18
N THR A 156 -19.29 -6.68 -7.69
CA THR A 156 -20.39 -6.09 -8.46
C THR A 156 -20.91 -4.86 -7.77
N TYR A 157 -21.35 -3.90 -8.58
CA TYR A 157 -21.91 -2.64 -8.09
C TYR A 157 -23.20 -2.31 -8.83
N ASP A 158 -24.12 -1.68 -8.13
CA ASP A 158 -25.27 -1.06 -8.77
C ASP A 158 -24.89 0.26 -9.48
N ARG A 159 -25.91 0.93 -10.03
CA ARG A 159 -25.74 2.19 -10.76
C ARG A 159 -25.36 3.37 -9.86
N ALA A 160 -25.79 3.38 -8.60
CA ALA A 160 -25.42 4.40 -7.61
C ALA A 160 -23.99 4.18 -7.10
N GLY A 161 -23.48 2.96 -7.27
CA GLY A 161 -22.15 2.53 -6.93
C GLY A 161 -22.02 1.85 -5.59
N ASN A 162 -23.15 1.41 -5.03
CA ASN A 162 -23.15 0.51 -3.90
C ASN A 162 -22.62 -0.85 -4.34
N ARG A 163 -21.77 -1.46 -3.51
CA ARG A 163 -21.25 -2.81 -3.77
C ARG A 163 -22.34 -3.83 -3.47
N THR A 164 -22.84 -4.54 -4.49
CA THR A 164 -23.90 -5.54 -4.34
C THR A 164 -23.36 -6.94 -4.04
N ALA A 165 -22.13 -7.23 -4.47
CA ALA A 165 -21.46 -8.48 -4.12
C ALA A 165 -19.94 -8.33 -4.04
N ARG A 166 -19.35 -9.20 -3.22
CA ARG A 166 -17.92 -9.53 -3.16
C ARG A 166 -17.85 -11.06 -3.15
N LEU A 167 -17.51 -11.68 -4.26
CA LEU A 167 -17.53 -13.13 -4.41
C LEU A 167 -16.10 -13.66 -4.48
N ASN A 168 -15.77 -14.67 -3.68
CA ASN A 168 -14.51 -15.39 -3.79
C ASN A 168 -14.67 -16.54 -4.79
N ASN A 169 -14.03 -16.41 -5.95
CA ASN A 169 -14.14 -17.39 -7.04
C ASN A 169 -13.38 -18.71 -6.76
N LEU A 170 -12.63 -18.80 -5.65
CA LEU A 170 -11.96 -20.03 -5.20
C LEU A 170 -12.69 -20.72 -4.05
N ASN A 171 -13.37 -19.94 -3.19
CA ASN A 171 -14.07 -20.45 -2.01
C ASN A 171 -15.38 -19.69 -1.74
N HIS A 172 -16.48 -20.26 -2.21
CA HIS A 172 -17.82 -19.68 -2.08
C HIS A 172 -18.29 -19.47 -0.62
N ASP A 173 -17.71 -20.16 0.36
CA ASP A 173 -18.01 -19.93 1.79
C ASP A 173 -17.64 -18.50 2.23
N LEU A 174 -16.84 -17.78 1.43
CA LEU A 174 -16.42 -16.39 1.65
C LEU A 174 -17.23 -15.38 0.82
N ASP A 175 -18.24 -15.82 0.07
CA ASP A 175 -19.07 -14.95 -0.76
C ASP A 175 -19.91 -14.02 0.11
N GLU A 176 -19.84 -12.71 -0.17
CA GLU A 176 -20.65 -11.70 0.51
C GLU A 176 -21.59 -11.02 -0.49
N THR A 177 -22.87 -10.92 -0.13
CA THR A 177 -23.86 -10.12 -0.87
C THR A 177 -24.49 -9.07 0.03
N TYR A 178 -24.89 -7.95 -0.59
CA TYR A 178 -25.37 -6.78 0.12
C TYR A 178 -26.62 -6.20 -0.54
N ASN A 179 -27.61 -5.90 0.30
CA ASN A 179 -28.82 -5.20 -0.12
C ASN A 179 -28.81 -3.77 0.42
N TYR A 180 -29.43 -2.88 -0.34
CA TYR A 180 -29.56 -1.47 0.00
C TYR A 180 -31.02 -1.07 -0.03
N ASP A 181 -31.40 -0.11 0.81
CA ASP A 181 -32.71 0.51 0.75
C ASP A 181 -32.77 1.60 -0.34
N SER A 182 -33.94 2.26 -0.47
CA SER A 182 -34.16 3.32 -1.47
C SER A 182 -33.32 4.59 -1.28
N LEU A 183 -32.59 4.70 -0.17
CA LEU A 183 -31.71 5.82 0.15
C LEU A 183 -30.22 5.42 0.06
N ASP A 184 -29.92 4.30 -0.61
CA ASP A 184 -28.57 3.74 -0.76
C ASP A 184 -27.90 3.41 0.58
N ARG A 185 -28.70 3.07 1.61
CA ARG A 185 -28.19 2.62 2.91
C ARG A 185 -28.18 1.09 2.97
N LEU A 186 -27.11 0.50 3.49
CA LEU A 186 -27.00 -0.95 3.66
C LEU A 186 -28.15 -1.47 4.53
N SER A 187 -28.98 -2.35 3.99
CA SER A 187 -30.17 -2.90 4.64
C SER A 187 -30.00 -4.36 5.03
N ALA A 188 -29.17 -5.11 4.30
CA ALA A 188 -28.80 -6.48 4.68
C ALA A 188 -27.41 -6.87 4.16
N TRP A 189 -26.76 -7.76 4.89
CA TRP A 189 -25.49 -8.40 4.55
C TRP A 189 -25.60 -9.90 4.75
N TYR A 190 -25.13 -10.66 3.76
CA TYR A 190 -25.10 -12.10 3.73
C TYR A 190 -23.68 -12.59 3.54
N LEU A 191 -23.36 -13.74 4.12
CA LEU A 191 -22.14 -14.52 3.90
C LEU A 191 -22.57 -15.93 3.48
N ASP A 192 -22.09 -16.42 2.35
CA ASP A 192 -22.51 -17.70 1.76
C ASP A 192 -24.04 -17.82 1.70
N ASP A 193 -24.70 -16.78 1.18
CA ASP A 193 -26.16 -16.63 1.12
C ASP A 193 -26.91 -16.67 2.47
N ILE A 194 -26.20 -16.75 3.60
CA ILE A 194 -26.76 -16.75 4.95
C ILE A 194 -26.77 -15.32 5.49
N LEU A 195 -27.96 -14.83 5.88
CA LEU A 195 -28.14 -13.52 6.48
C LEU A 195 -27.30 -13.38 7.75
N GLN A 196 -26.33 -12.47 7.72
CA GLN A 196 -25.48 -12.17 8.87
C GLN A 196 -26.04 -10.98 9.66
N LYS A 197 -26.51 -9.95 8.95
CA LYS A 197 -27.01 -8.73 9.59
C LYS A 197 -28.03 -8.01 8.72
N SER A 198 -29.00 -7.38 9.36
CA SER A 198 -29.95 -6.47 8.73
C SER A 198 -30.10 -5.18 9.55
N TRP A 199 -30.53 -4.13 8.86
CA TRP A 199 -30.79 -2.80 9.43
C TRP A 199 -32.14 -2.30 8.93
N ALA A 200 -32.84 -1.57 9.80
CA ALA A 200 -34.15 -0.97 9.55
C ALA A 200 -34.04 0.56 9.49
#